data_AF-A0A3S0RF45-F1
#
_entry.id   AF-A0A3S0RF45-F1
#
_cell.length_a   1.000
_cell.length_b   1.000
_cell.length_c   1.000
_cell.angle_alpha   90.00
_cell.angle_beta   90.00
_cell.angle_gamma   90.00
#
_symmetry.space_group_name_H-M   'P 1'
#
loop_
_entity.id
_entity.type
_entity.pdbx_description
1 polymer ?
#
loop_
_entity_poly.entity_id
_entity_poly.type
_entity_poly.pdbx_seq_one_letter_code
_entity_poly.pdbx_strand_id
1 'polypeptide(L)'
;MNLATWIAHDTYGNWFRPYWFLIFCGFAITIILSWINFRKRDIPTQGFYWGIFVITPIALLGASFFGKYDVKNPIFFFTLFAFWEPGMSIYGGLIFGLIAGWIWFGFESQKYNISLWVYADLIVPNILLAQAIGRWGNFFNHELLGAPIAREQLMWLPSFIRDNLFKWYVPTPVPNNFHPTEAIGINGNPVDPTDFNNVQYFQPIFLYESLANILLWFLIVIALPLIFLYSYYWRFKKEEPDFMQLSWKGVWAKWYYDIKPDPMVVNNLSQQVNFKKVYFKNKNKMTKKQVMKAHWKYCGARLKQIFTADVRELEKIENPHRLKIFRCGIKTGMYIAGYNFIRIILETQRDDHDLFLKNMRTLDYVILSLMIVIGIILILFAQWIAVIKRRKGGWLYEKQY
;
A
#
# COMPACT_ATOMS: atom_id res chain seq x y z
N MET A 1 13.22 -14.71 -19.64
CA MET A 1 12.04 -15.17 -20.39
C MET A 1 11.06 -15.74 -19.38
N ASN A 2 9.90 -15.12 -19.15
CA ASN A 2 8.99 -15.52 -18.06
C ASN A 2 8.06 -16.64 -18.54
N LEU A 3 8.24 -17.85 -18.01
CA LEU A 3 7.41 -19.04 -18.28
C LEU A 3 5.92 -18.82 -18.00
N ALA A 4 5.62 -17.86 -17.13
CA ALA A 4 4.29 -17.39 -16.78
C ALA A 4 3.40 -16.98 -17.97
N THR A 5 3.96 -16.55 -19.11
CA THR A 5 3.13 -16.15 -20.26
C THR A 5 2.63 -17.33 -21.10
N TRP A 6 3.24 -18.52 -20.97
CA TRP A 6 2.94 -19.70 -21.78
C TRP A 6 2.07 -20.72 -21.05
N ILE A 7 2.28 -20.87 -19.73
CA ILE A 7 1.57 -21.87 -18.91
C ILE A 7 0.04 -21.67 -18.93
N ALA A 8 -0.45 -20.44 -18.84
CA ALA A 8 -1.88 -20.17 -18.69
C ALA A 8 -2.70 -20.12 -19.99
N HIS A 9 -2.10 -20.29 -21.17
CA HIS A 9 -2.86 -20.22 -22.43
C HIS A 9 -3.81 -21.41 -22.59
N ASP A 10 -3.41 -22.59 -22.10
CA ASP A 10 -4.09 -23.85 -22.42
C ASP A 10 -4.92 -24.45 -21.26
N THR A 11 -4.71 -24.00 -20.01
CA THR A 11 -5.33 -24.63 -18.82
C THR A 11 -6.80 -24.25 -18.62
N TYR A 12 -7.23 -23.05 -19.03
CA TYR A 12 -8.59 -22.51 -18.76
C TYR A 12 -9.33 -22.03 -20.02
N GLY A 13 -8.93 -22.56 -21.18
CA GLY A 13 -9.46 -22.17 -22.48
C GLY A 13 -8.79 -20.90 -23.02
N ASN A 14 -8.34 -20.97 -24.27
CA ASN A 14 -7.57 -19.95 -25.01
C ASN A 14 -8.12 -18.51 -25.04
N TRP A 15 -9.31 -18.26 -24.48
CA TRP A 15 -10.01 -16.98 -24.53
C TRP A 15 -9.88 -16.14 -23.25
N PHE A 16 -9.51 -16.74 -22.11
CA PHE A 16 -9.51 -16.05 -20.82
C PHE A 16 -8.26 -16.33 -19.99
N ARG A 17 -7.65 -15.27 -19.44
CA ARG A 17 -6.47 -15.36 -18.56
C ARG A 17 -6.85 -14.95 -17.13
N PRO A 18 -7.07 -15.92 -16.22
CA PRO A 18 -7.47 -15.63 -14.84
C PRO A 18 -6.50 -14.70 -14.11
N TYR A 19 -5.20 -14.83 -14.36
CA TYR A 19 -4.16 -14.02 -13.73
C TYR A 19 -4.38 -12.51 -13.91
N TRP A 20 -4.47 -12.04 -15.17
CA TRP A 20 -4.63 -10.62 -15.47
C TRP A 20 -5.99 -10.10 -15.02
N PHE A 21 -7.03 -10.91 -15.15
CA PHE A 21 -8.37 -10.58 -14.67
C PHE A 21 -8.38 -10.35 -13.16
N LEU A 22 -7.77 -11.23 -12.37
CA LEU A 22 -7.70 -11.10 -10.92
C LEU A 22 -6.87 -9.89 -10.49
N ILE A 23 -5.74 -9.61 -11.17
CA ILE A 23 -4.97 -8.38 -10.92
C ILE A 23 -5.83 -7.14 -11.19
N PHE A 24 -6.56 -7.13 -12.30
CA PHE A 24 -7.47 -6.03 -12.65
C PHE A 24 -8.58 -5.87 -11.61
N CYS A 25 -9.22 -6.96 -11.18
CA CYS A 25 -10.23 -6.95 -10.13
C CYS A 25 -9.66 -6.41 -8.81
N GLY A 26 -8.46 -6.85 -8.43
CA GLY A 26 -7.76 -6.35 -7.25
C GLY A 26 -7.53 -4.84 -7.32
N PHE A 27 -7.03 -4.35 -8.46
CA PHE A 27 -6.82 -2.92 -8.71
C PHE A 27 -8.14 -2.13 -8.65
N ALA A 28 -9.20 -2.63 -9.29
CA ALA A 28 -10.52 -2.01 -9.29
C ALA A 28 -11.12 -1.92 -7.87
N ILE A 29 -11.01 -2.99 -7.08
CA ILE A 29 -11.49 -3.02 -5.69
C ILE A 29 -10.73 -2.01 -4.83
N THR A 30 -9.42 -1.90 -4.97
CA THR A 30 -8.62 -0.88 -4.27
C THR A 30 -9.08 0.54 -4.64
N ILE A 31 -9.37 0.81 -5.92
CA ILE A 31 -9.90 2.11 -6.36
C ILE A 31 -11.27 2.38 -5.76
N ILE A 32 -12.20 1.44 -5.86
CA ILE A 32 -13.58 1.59 -5.38
C ILE A 32 -13.60 1.84 -3.86
N LEU A 33 -12.85 1.05 -3.09
CA LEU A 33 -12.79 1.22 -1.64
C LEU A 33 -12.10 2.51 -1.23
N SER A 34 -11.04 2.91 -1.94
CA SER A 34 -10.40 4.20 -1.70
C SER A 34 -11.37 5.34 -2.03
N TRP A 35 -12.09 5.26 -3.14
CA TRP A 35 -13.13 6.24 -3.49
C TRP A 35 -14.24 6.34 -2.44
N ILE A 36 -14.75 5.20 -1.96
CA ILE A 36 -15.72 5.17 -0.86
C ILE A 36 -15.15 5.86 0.37
N ASN A 37 -13.88 5.60 0.72
CA ASN A 37 -13.24 6.25 1.85
C ASN A 37 -13.10 7.76 1.64
N PHE A 38 -12.75 8.24 0.44
CA PHE A 38 -12.69 9.68 0.14
C PHE A 38 -14.07 10.34 0.27
N ARG A 39 -15.14 9.70 -0.24
CA ARG A 39 -16.52 10.17 -0.15
C ARG A 39 -17.02 10.20 1.28
N LYS A 40 -16.79 9.12 2.03
CA LYS A 40 -17.05 9.08 3.48
C LYS A 40 -16.28 10.16 4.23
N ARG A 41 -15.15 10.62 3.66
CA ARG A 41 -14.33 11.69 4.24
C ARG A 41 -14.63 13.11 3.73
N ASP A 42 -15.62 13.32 2.87
CA ASP A 42 -15.85 14.56 2.10
C ASP A 42 -14.56 15.19 1.54
N ILE A 43 -13.60 14.35 1.17
CA ILE A 43 -12.36 14.80 0.55
C ILE A 43 -12.62 14.91 -0.96
N PRO A 44 -12.18 16.00 -1.62
CA PRO A 44 -12.33 16.14 -3.06
C PRO A 44 -11.77 14.93 -3.82
N THR A 45 -12.63 14.24 -4.57
CA THR A 45 -12.26 13.02 -5.32
C THR A 45 -11.58 13.32 -6.66
N GLN A 46 -11.66 14.55 -7.15
CA GLN A 46 -11.07 14.94 -8.44
C GLN A 46 -9.55 14.69 -8.47
N GLY A 47 -8.84 15.05 -7.41
CA GLY A 47 -7.41 14.80 -7.28
C GLY A 47 -7.06 13.31 -7.26
N PHE A 48 -7.95 12.48 -6.70
CA PHE A 48 -7.78 11.02 -6.68
C PHE A 48 -7.91 10.41 -8.08
N TYR A 49 -8.94 10.81 -8.87
CA TYR A 49 -9.13 10.29 -10.22
C TYR A 49 -7.97 10.63 -11.15
N TRP A 50 -7.53 11.89 -11.18
CA TRP A 50 -6.36 12.30 -11.96
C TRP A 50 -5.08 11.61 -11.47
N GLY A 51 -4.98 11.37 -10.16
CA GLY A 51 -3.89 10.59 -9.59
C GLY A 51 -3.80 9.19 -10.20
N ILE A 52 -4.92 8.49 -10.38
CA ILE A 52 -4.93 7.16 -11.03
C ILE A 52 -4.37 7.25 -12.46
N PHE A 53 -4.83 8.21 -13.25
CA PHE A 53 -4.37 8.39 -14.64
C PHE A 53 -2.89 8.78 -14.75
N VAL A 54 -2.31 9.41 -13.74
CA VAL A 54 -0.89 9.80 -13.73
C VAL A 54 -0.01 8.71 -13.14
N ILE A 55 -0.39 8.16 -11.98
CA ILE A 55 0.44 7.23 -11.20
C ILE A 55 0.50 5.86 -11.88
N THR A 56 -0.63 5.35 -12.41
CA THR A 56 -0.68 4.00 -12.98
C THR A 56 0.25 3.83 -14.19
N PRO A 57 0.26 4.73 -15.21
CA PRO A 57 1.21 4.61 -16.31
C PRO A 57 2.68 4.71 -15.85
N ILE A 58 2.98 5.62 -14.92
CA ILE A 58 4.36 5.78 -14.41
C ILE A 58 4.81 4.50 -13.67
N ALA A 59 3.91 3.88 -12.89
CA ALA A 59 4.18 2.60 -12.25
C ALA A 59 4.42 1.48 -13.27
N LEU A 60 3.61 1.39 -14.33
CA LEU A 60 3.80 0.38 -15.39
C LEU A 60 5.13 0.57 -16.14
N LEU A 61 5.50 1.82 -16.45
CA LEU A 61 6.78 2.15 -17.07
C LEU A 61 7.96 1.76 -16.18
N GLY A 62 7.88 2.06 -14.88
CA GLY A 62 8.89 1.66 -13.91
C GLY A 62 9.01 0.15 -13.79
N ALA A 63 7.89 -0.57 -13.77
CA ALA A 63 7.86 -2.03 -13.72
C ALA A 63 8.55 -2.67 -14.93
N SER A 64 8.25 -2.18 -16.13
CA SER A 64 8.90 -2.62 -17.36
C SER A 64 10.40 -2.32 -17.33
N PHE A 65 10.78 -1.10 -16.94
CA PHE A 65 12.19 -0.68 -16.93
C PHE A 65 13.04 -1.60 -16.06
N PHE A 66 12.67 -1.80 -14.80
CA PHE A 66 13.43 -2.66 -13.88
C PHE A 66 13.32 -4.14 -14.20
N GLY A 67 12.26 -4.59 -14.87
CA GLY A 67 12.11 -6.00 -15.22
C GLY A 67 12.92 -6.42 -16.44
N LYS A 68 13.27 -5.47 -17.31
CA LYS A 68 14.09 -5.69 -18.52
C LYS A 68 15.52 -5.18 -18.41
N TYR A 69 15.83 -4.41 -17.38
CA TYR A 69 17.18 -3.89 -17.15
C TYR A 69 18.13 -5.03 -16.79
N ASP A 70 18.94 -5.46 -17.76
CA ASP A 70 20.04 -6.40 -17.59
C ASP A 70 21.35 -5.74 -18.04
N VAL A 71 22.34 -5.69 -17.13
CA VAL A 71 23.67 -5.13 -17.40
C VAL A 71 24.46 -6.04 -18.34
N LYS A 72 24.20 -7.35 -18.33
CA LYS A 72 24.94 -8.33 -19.13
C LYS A 72 24.46 -8.35 -20.59
N ASN A 73 23.17 -8.10 -20.83
CA ASN A 73 22.56 -8.10 -22.16
C ASN A 73 21.74 -6.82 -22.36
N PRO A 74 22.37 -5.68 -22.68
CA PRO A 74 21.67 -4.43 -22.86
C PRO A 74 20.74 -4.49 -24.08
N ILE A 75 19.46 -4.18 -23.85
CA ILE A 75 18.46 -4.02 -24.92
C ILE A 75 18.29 -2.54 -25.30
N PHE A 76 17.63 -2.29 -26.43
CA PHE A 76 17.33 -0.93 -26.88
C PHE A 76 16.55 -0.13 -25.83
N PHE A 77 16.92 1.12 -25.62
CA PHE A 77 16.44 1.93 -24.49
C PHE A 77 14.91 2.06 -24.43
N PHE A 78 14.23 2.26 -25.56
CA PHE A 78 12.76 2.36 -25.56
C PHE A 78 12.07 1.02 -25.28
N THR A 79 12.72 -0.10 -25.59
CA THR A 79 12.20 -1.44 -25.28
C THR A 79 12.16 -1.69 -23.77
N LEU A 80 13.00 -1.03 -22.97
CA LEU A 80 12.92 -1.06 -21.51
C LEU A 80 11.55 -0.58 -21.00
N PHE A 81 10.89 0.32 -21.73
CA PHE A 81 9.59 0.91 -21.34
C PHE A 81 8.38 0.22 -21.98
N ALA A 82 8.60 -0.75 -22.85
CA ALA A 82 7.52 -1.48 -23.52
C ALA A 82 6.81 -2.43 -22.55
N PHE A 83 5.89 -1.90 -21.74
CA PHE A 83 5.15 -2.65 -20.71
C PHE A 83 4.19 -3.72 -21.29
N TRP A 84 3.91 -3.68 -22.59
CA TRP A 84 3.14 -4.69 -23.31
C TRP A 84 3.95 -5.94 -23.64
N GLU A 85 5.28 -5.90 -23.48
CA GLU A 85 6.15 -7.06 -23.60
C GLU A 85 6.42 -7.69 -22.23
N PRO A 86 6.76 -9.00 -22.18
CA PRO A 86 7.11 -9.66 -20.94
C PRO A 86 8.39 -9.09 -20.31
N GLY A 87 8.53 -9.28 -19.00
CA GLY A 87 9.68 -8.80 -18.22
C GLY A 87 9.34 -7.58 -17.38
N MET A 88 8.32 -7.68 -16.53
CA MET A 88 7.99 -6.64 -15.56
C MET A 88 8.51 -7.03 -14.17
N SER A 89 9.05 -6.04 -13.45
CA SER A 89 9.48 -6.16 -12.07
C SER A 89 8.52 -5.40 -11.15
N ILE A 90 8.00 -6.09 -10.13
CA ILE A 90 7.14 -5.48 -9.10
C ILE A 90 7.87 -4.33 -8.40
N TYR A 91 9.20 -4.44 -8.22
CA TYR A 91 10.03 -3.41 -7.59
C TYR A 91 9.99 -2.08 -8.34
N GLY A 92 10.16 -2.14 -9.66
CA GLY A 92 10.11 -0.96 -10.51
C GLY A 92 8.76 -0.26 -10.41
N GLY A 93 7.67 -1.04 -10.44
CA GLY A 93 6.32 -0.50 -10.31
C GLY A 93 6.05 0.11 -8.95
N LEU A 94 6.50 -0.53 -7.87
CA LEU A 94 6.36 -0.01 -6.51
C LEU A 94 7.12 1.31 -6.32
N ILE A 95 8.39 1.37 -6.74
CA ILE A 95 9.23 2.57 -6.58
C ILE A 95 8.68 3.73 -7.39
N PHE A 96 8.40 3.51 -8.68
CA PHE A 96 7.90 4.57 -9.56
C PHE A 96 6.48 5.01 -9.17
N GLY A 97 5.62 4.05 -8.81
CA GLY A 97 4.28 4.34 -8.29
C GLY A 97 4.31 5.14 -6.99
N LEU A 98 5.20 4.79 -6.05
CA LEU A 98 5.37 5.52 -4.79
C LEU A 98 5.87 6.94 -5.04
N ILE A 99 6.89 7.12 -5.89
CA ILE A 99 7.44 8.44 -6.23
C ILE A 99 6.38 9.30 -6.91
N ALA A 100 5.71 8.77 -7.93
CA ALA A 100 4.64 9.47 -8.64
C ALA A 100 3.49 9.85 -7.70
N GLY A 101 3.05 8.93 -6.85
CA GLY A 101 2.00 9.17 -5.87
C GLY A 101 2.40 10.21 -4.84
N TRP A 102 3.63 10.16 -4.32
CA TRP A 102 4.14 11.14 -3.38
C TRP A 102 4.20 12.55 -3.96
N ILE A 103 4.65 12.67 -5.22
CA ILE A 103 4.69 13.94 -5.94
C ILE A 103 3.28 14.46 -6.21
N TRP A 104 2.41 13.62 -6.78
CA TRP A 104 1.03 13.98 -7.14
C TRP A 104 0.21 14.41 -5.94
N PHE A 105 0.11 13.55 -4.93
CA PHE A 105 -0.62 13.87 -3.70
C PHE A 105 0.08 14.97 -2.89
N GLY A 106 1.38 15.19 -3.08
CA GLY A 106 2.10 16.33 -2.54
C GLY A 106 1.60 17.67 -3.11
N PHE A 107 1.30 17.74 -4.41
CA PHE A 107 0.68 18.92 -5.02
C PHE A 107 -0.77 19.11 -4.57
N GLU A 108 -1.56 18.05 -4.62
CA GLU A 108 -2.96 18.05 -4.17
C GLU A 108 -3.09 18.43 -2.69
N SER A 109 -2.14 17.99 -1.87
CA SER A 109 -2.01 18.32 -0.46
C SER A 109 -1.88 19.84 -0.24
N GLN A 110 -1.09 20.55 -1.06
CA GLN A 110 -0.99 22.01 -0.97
C GLN A 110 -2.24 22.72 -1.50
N LYS A 111 -2.90 22.16 -2.52
CA LYS A 111 -4.06 22.78 -3.16
C LYS A 111 -5.28 22.78 -2.23
N TYR A 112 -5.53 21.68 -1.54
CA TYR A 112 -6.69 21.50 -0.68
C TYR A 112 -6.38 21.63 0.81
N ASN A 113 -5.12 21.93 1.17
CA ASN A 113 -4.62 21.92 2.55
C ASN A 113 -4.95 20.60 3.27
N ILE A 114 -4.76 19.46 2.60
CA ILE A 114 -5.00 18.13 3.19
C ILE A 114 -3.64 17.46 3.40
N SER A 115 -3.40 16.92 4.59
CA SER A 115 -2.16 16.21 4.89
C SER A 115 -1.95 15.02 3.96
N LEU A 116 -0.73 14.84 3.45
CA LEU A 116 -0.36 13.70 2.62
C LEU A 116 -0.66 12.35 3.29
N TRP A 117 -0.52 12.29 4.61
CA TRP A 117 -0.80 11.10 5.41
C TRP A 117 -2.28 10.73 5.44
N VAL A 118 -3.18 11.71 5.23
CA VAL A 118 -4.61 11.43 5.08
C VAL A 118 -4.86 10.67 3.79
N TYR A 119 -4.27 11.12 2.68
CA TYR A 119 -4.35 10.40 1.40
C TYR A 119 -3.73 9.01 1.49
N ALA A 120 -2.56 8.88 2.12
CA ALA A 120 -1.90 7.59 2.32
C ALA A 120 -2.79 6.62 3.11
N ASP A 121 -3.38 7.04 4.23
CA ASP A 121 -4.26 6.19 5.04
C ASP A 121 -5.57 5.80 4.36
N LEU A 122 -6.00 6.56 3.35
CA LEU A 122 -7.20 6.25 2.57
C LEU A 122 -6.96 5.23 1.46
N ILE A 123 -5.74 5.19 0.92
CA ILE A 123 -5.38 4.41 -0.27
C ILE A 123 -4.56 3.17 0.12
N VAL A 124 -3.48 3.36 0.88
CA VAL A 124 -2.45 2.34 1.11
C VAL A 124 -2.98 1.07 1.76
N PRO A 125 -3.81 1.13 2.82
CA PRO A 125 -4.34 -0.09 3.43
C PRO A 125 -5.13 -0.94 2.42
N ASN A 126 -5.87 -0.33 1.49
CA ASN A 126 -6.68 -1.04 0.50
C ASN A 126 -5.85 -1.81 -0.54
N ILE A 127 -4.53 -1.58 -0.62
CA ILE A 127 -3.63 -2.36 -1.47
C ILE A 127 -3.54 -3.82 -1.01
N LEU A 128 -3.75 -4.11 0.29
CA LEU A 128 -3.76 -5.47 0.82
C LEU A 128 -4.80 -6.35 0.12
N LEU A 129 -5.95 -5.80 -0.26
CA LEU A 129 -6.98 -6.55 -0.98
C LEU A 129 -6.55 -6.85 -2.42
N ALA A 130 -5.91 -5.89 -3.10
CA ALA A 130 -5.34 -6.15 -4.42
C ALA A 130 -4.26 -7.25 -4.36
N GLN A 131 -3.41 -7.23 -3.34
CA GLN A 131 -2.42 -8.28 -3.11
C GLN A 131 -3.09 -9.62 -2.83
N ALA A 132 -4.11 -9.66 -1.97
CA ALA A 132 -4.84 -10.88 -1.64
C ALA A 132 -5.50 -11.52 -2.87
N ILE A 133 -6.10 -10.72 -3.75
CA ILE A 133 -6.73 -11.18 -4.99
C ILE A 133 -5.67 -11.57 -6.03
N GLY A 134 -4.59 -10.79 -6.15
CA GLY A 134 -3.47 -11.10 -7.05
C GLY A 134 -2.83 -12.46 -6.76
N ARG A 135 -2.82 -12.91 -5.49
CA ARG A 135 -2.33 -14.24 -5.10
C ARG A 135 -3.11 -15.39 -5.72
N TRP A 136 -4.42 -15.22 -5.91
CA TRP A 136 -5.21 -16.21 -6.64
C TRP A 136 -4.79 -16.29 -8.11
N GLY A 137 -4.35 -15.18 -8.69
CA GLY A 137 -3.72 -15.19 -10.01
C GLY A 137 -2.51 -16.12 -10.04
N ASN A 138 -1.62 -16.04 -9.05
CA ASN A 138 -0.43 -16.91 -8.98
C ASN A 138 -0.83 -18.40 -8.93
N PHE A 139 -1.90 -18.74 -8.20
CA PHE A 139 -2.44 -20.10 -8.17
C PHE A 139 -2.89 -20.57 -9.56
N PHE A 140 -3.70 -19.78 -10.28
CA PHE A 140 -4.14 -20.12 -11.63
C PHE A 140 -2.98 -20.21 -12.64
N ASN A 141 -1.86 -19.52 -12.36
CA ASN A 141 -0.67 -19.54 -13.21
C ASN A 141 0.37 -20.59 -12.77
N HIS A 142 0.08 -21.40 -11.74
CA HIS A 142 0.98 -22.40 -11.16
C HIS A 142 2.37 -21.83 -10.78
N GLU A 143 2.42 -20.58 -10.31
CA GLU A 143 3.66 -19.89 -9.94
C GLU A 143 3.69 -19.52 -8.45
N LEU A 144 4.90 -19.33 -7.91
CA LEU A 144 5.13 -18.90 -6.52
C LEU A 144 4.44 -19.78 -5.45
N LEU A 145 4.34 -21.09 -5.73
CA LEU A 145 3.94 -22.08 -4.74
C LEU A 145 5.05 -22.28 -3.70
N GLY A 146 4.69 -22.78 -2.51
CA GLY A 146 5.63 -22.96 -1.41
C GLY A 146 6.51 -24.18 -1.51
N ALA A 147 7.08 -24.60 -0.38
CA ALA A 147 7.93 -25.79 -0.31
C ALA A 147 7.20 -27.06 -0.78
N PRO A 148 7.94 -28.05 -1.32
CA PRO A 148 7.42 -29.38 -1.63
C PRO A 148 6.70 -30.00 -0.43
N ILE A 149 5.52 -30.59 -0.66
CA ILE A 149 4.71 -31.23 0.38
C ILE A 149 4.03 -32.49 -0.15
N ALA A 150 3.80 -33.45 0.73
CA ALA A 150 3.06 -34.66 0.39
C ALA A 150 1.56 -34.38 0.20
N ARG A 151 0.93 -35.03 -0.78
CA ARG A 151 -0.47 -34.80 -1.15
C ARG A 151 -1.43 -35.09 0.00
N GLU A 152 -1.12 -36.07 0.83
CA GLU A 152 -1.92 -36.49 2.00
C GLU A 152 -2.08 -35.34 3.01
N GLN A 153 -1.07 -34.47 3.10
CA GLN A 153 -1.10 -33.31 4.00
C GLN A 153 -1.99 -32.17 3.48
N LEU A 154 -2.44 -32.25 2.23
CA LEU A 154 -3.33 -31.26 1.58
C LEU A 154 -4.80 -31.73 1.56
N MET A 155 -5.14 -32.84 2.22
CA MET A 155 -6.49 -33.41 2.20
C MET A 155 -7.55 -32.54 2.89
N TRP A 156 -7.14 -31.54 3.67
CA TRP A 156 -8.03 -30.53 4.24
C TRP A 156 -8.49 -29.49 3.21
N LEU A 157 -7.86 -29.42 2.03
CA LEU A 157 -8.25 -28.53 0.94
C LEU A 157 -9.30 -29.17 0.01
N PRO A 158 -10.18 -28.35 -0.60
CA PRO A 158 -11.04 -28.81 -1.68
C PRO A 158 -10.22 -29.38 -2.85
N SER A 159 -10.75 -30.39 -3.55
CA SER A 159 -10.09 -31.06 -4.68
C SER A 159 -9.60 -30.07 -5.75
N PHE A 160 -10.42 -29.07 -6.09
CA PHE A 160 -10.07 -28.03 -7.05
C PHE A 160 -8.77 -27.28 -6.70
N ILE A 161 -8.49 -27.04 -5.41
CA ILE A 161 -7.25 -26.38 -5.01
C ILE A 161 -6.14 -27.40 -4.89
N ARG A 162 -6.38 -28.48 -4.13
CA ARG A 162 -5.40 -29.52 -3.84
C ARG A 162 -4.76 -30.10 -5.10
N ASP A 163 -5.59 -30.48 -6.06
CA ASP A 163 -5.13 -31.23 -7.23
C ASP A 163 -4.42 -30.32 -8.26
N ASN A 164 -4.51 -28.99 -8.09
CA ASN A 164 -3.82 -27.98 -8.90
C ASN A 164 -2.58 -27.38 -8.21
N LEU A 165 -2.16 -27.86 -7.04
CA LEU A 165 -0.99 -27.39 -6.31
C LEU A 165 0.34 -27.99 -6.81
N PHE A 166 0.53 -28.04 -8.12
CA PHE A 166 1.76 -28.51 -8.75
C PHE A 166 2.39 -27.42 -9.63
N LYS A 167 3.68 -27.58 -9.95
CA LYS A 167 4.41 -26.75 -10.92
C LYS A 167 4.53 -27.53 -12.24
N TRP A 168 4.43 -26.83 -13.36
CA TRP A 168 4.62 -27.42 -14.68
C TRP A 168 6.09 -27.76 -14.93
N TYR A 169 6.35 -28.90 -15.58
CA TYR A 169 7.68 -29.27 -16.02
C TYR A 169 8.12 -28.38 -17.18
N VAL A 170 9.35 -27.89 -17.11
CA VAL A 170 9.93 -27.02 -18.13
C VAL A 170 11.32 -27.57 -18.49
N PRO A 171 11.52 -28.06 -19.73
CA PRO A 171 12.81 -28.55 -20.17
C PRO A 171 13.82 -27.40 -20.33
N THR A 172 15.09 -27.71 -20.06
CA THR A 172 16.22 -26.79 -20.27
C THR A 172 17.18 -27.40 -21.29
N PRO A 173 17.40 -26.78 -22.48
CA PRO A 173 16.84 -25.49 -22.94
C PRO A 173 15.35 -25.58 -23.30
N VAL A 174 14.64 -24.45 -23.18
CA VAL A 174 13.21 -24.36 -23.50
C VAL A 174 13.02 -24.35 -25.02
N PRO A 175 12.27 -25.30 -25.60
CA PRO A 175 11.95 -25.31 -27.03
C PRO A 175 11.15 -24.07 -27.47
N ASN A 176 11.30 -23.67 -28.74
CA ASN A 176 10.42 -22.67 -29.34
C ASN A 176 8.98 -23.21 -29.38
N ASN A 177 8.01 -22.42 -28.91
CA ASN A 177 6.59 -22.79 -28.77
C ASN A 177 6.32 -23.94 -27.78
N PHE A 178 7.09 -24.04 -26.70
CA PHE A 178 6.83 -25.02 -25.64
C PHE A 178 5.54 -24.68 -24.86
N HIS A 179 4.62 -25.64 -24.83
CA HIS A 179 3.42 -25.63 -23.99
C HIS A 179 3.54 -26.74 -22.95
N PRO A 180 3.54 -26.43 -21.65
CA PRO A 180 3.68 -27.45 -20.64
C PRO A 180 2.42 -28.30 -20.54
N THR A 181 2.57 -29.59 -20.79
CA THR A 181 1.51 -30.61 -20.65
C THR A 181 1.75 -31.54 -19.47
N GLU A 182 2.97 -31.55 -18.93
CA GLU A 182 3.42 -32.48 -17.89
C GLU A 182 3.76 -31.69 -16.60
N ALA A 183 3.38 -32.25 -15.46
CA ALA A 183 3.74 -31.71 -14.15
C ALA A 183 5.13 -32.18 -13.74
N ILE A 184 5.76 -31.46 -12.81
CA ILE A 184 7.00 -31.91 -12.16
C ILE A 184 6.65 -33.06 -11.22
N GLY A 185 7.27 -34.23 -11.43
CA GLY A 185 7.14 -35.38 -10.55
C GLY A 185 8.05 -35.29 -9.32
N ILE A 186 7.81 -36.17 -8.34
CA ILE A 186 8.58 -36.26 -7.08
C ILE A 186 10.09 -36.44 -7.34
N ASN A 187 10.43 -37.17 -8.41
CA ASN A 187 11.83 -37.42 -8.81
C ASN A 187 12.39 -36.31 -9.72
N GLY A 188 11.65 -35.22 -9.96
CA GLY A 188 12.01 -34.15 -10.90
C GLY A 188 11.75 -34.47 -12.38
N ASN A 189 11.34 -35.70 -12.68
CA ASN A 189 10.96 -36.13 -14.02
C ASN A 189 9.57 -35.61 -14.41
N PRO A 190 9.30 -35.41 -15.72
CA PRO A 190 7.96 -35.10 -16.17
C PRO A 190 6.98 -36.24 -15.87
N VAL A 191 5.78 -35.89 -15.42
CA VAL A 191 4.70 -36.83 -15.07
C VAL A 191 3.37 -36.25 -15.58
N ASP A 192 2.45 -37.12 -15.98
CA ASP A 192 1.08 -36.73 -16.32
C ASP A 192 0.41 -36.08 -15.08
N PRO A 193 -0.17 -34.87 -15.18
CA PRO A 193 -0.85 -34.21 -14.06
C PRO A 193 -1.99 -35.03 -13.44
N THR A 194 -2.56 -35.98 -14.19
CA THR A 194 -3.62 -36.89 -13.71
C THR A 194 -3.09 -38.04 -12.85
N ASP A 195 -1.77 -38.31 -12.88
CA ASP A 195 -1.12 -39.31 -12.04
C ASP A 195 -0.77 -38.72 -10.66
N PHE A 196 -1.78 -38.60 -9.82
CA PHE A 196 -1.69 -37.97 -8.50
C PHE A 196 -0.66 -38.59 -7.54
N ASN A 197 -0.16 -39.80 -7.81
CA ASN A 197 0.81 -40.48 -6.95
C ASN A 197 2.25 -40.06 -7.24
N ASN A 198 2.53 -39.64 -8.48
CA ASN A 198 3.89 -39.34 -8.93
C ASN A 198 4.15 -37.83 -9.08
N VAL A 199 3.11 -37.00 -9.04
CA VAL A 199 3.20 -35.53 -9.09
C VAL A 199 3.75 -34.94 -7.79
N GLN A 200 4.67 -33.98 -7.91
CA GLN A 200 5.16 -33.19 -6.78
C GLN A 200 4.18 -32.05 -6.45
N TYR A 201 3.60 -32.09 -5.25
CA TYR A 201 2.74 -31.03 -4.74
C TYR A 201 3.53 -30.03 -3.91
N PHE A 202 2.97 -28.82 -3.80
CA PHE A 202 3.59 -27.70 -3.09
C PHE A 202 2.61 -27.06 -2.09
N GLN A 203 3.17 -26.41 -1.07
CA GLN A 203 2.35 -25.73 -0.06
C GLN A 203 1.52 -24.58 -0.68
N PRO A 204 0.27 -24.39 -0.23
CA PRO A 204 -0.65 -23.35 -0.73
C PRO A 204 -0.32 -21.97 -0.15
N ILE A 205 0.91 -21.48 -0.31
CA ILE A 205 1.34 -20.17 0.23
C ILE A 205 0.45 -19.05 -0.30
N PHE A 206 -0.04 -19.14 -1.54
CA PHE A 206 -0.96 -18.16 -2.10
C PHE A 206 -2.21 -17.96 -1.23
N LEU A 207 -2.75 -19.04 -0.65
CA LEU A 207 -3.95 -19.01 0.18
C LEU A 207 -3.63 -18.40 1.55
N TYR A 208 -2.53 -18.82 2.18
CA TYR A 208 -2.08 -18.25 3.44
C TYR A 208 -1.81 -16.74 3.31
N GLU A 209 -1.14 -16.32 2.24
CA GLU A 209 -0.86 -14.91 1.97
C GLU A 209 -2.15 -14.12 1.68
N SER A 210 -3.08 -14.69 0.92
CA SER A 210 -4.36 -14.06 0.62
C SER A 210 -5.18 -13.82 1.89
N LEU A 211 -5.33 -14.85 2.73
CA LEU A 211 -6.06 -14.77 4.00
C LEU A 211 -5.38 -13.83 4.99
N ALA A 212 -4.05 -13.88 5.12
CA ALA A 212 -3.30 -12.99 6.01
C ALA A 212 -3.44 -11.52 5.60
N ASN A 213 -3.42 -11.23 4.30
CA ASN A 213 -3.62 -9.87 3.79
C ASN A 213 -5.05 -9.35 4.02
N ILE A 214 -6.07 -10.20 3.84
CA ILE A 214 -7.47 -9.86 4.14
C ILE A 214 -7.65 -9.61 5.64
N LEU A 215 -7.07 -10.47 6.49
CA LEU A 215 -7.12 -10.31 7.93
C LEU A 215 -6.44 -9.00 8.37
N LEU A 216 -5.25 -8.71 7.85
CA LEU A 216 -4.55 -7.47 8.14
C LEU A 216 -5.34 -6.24 7.67
N TRP A 217 -5.97 -6.31 6.50
CA TRP A 217 -6.85 -5.25 6.00
C TRP A 217 -8.04 -5.03 6.94
N PHE A 218 -8.69 -6.11 7.37
CA PHE A 218 -9.80 -6.06 8.33
C PHE A 218 -9.36 -5.40 9.65
N LEU A 219 -8.19 -5.79 10.16
CA LEU A 219 -7.62 -5.22 11.37
C LEU A 219 -7.38 -3.71 11.24
N ILE A 220 -6.76 -3.25 10.15
CA ILE A 220 -6.39 -1.84 9.95
C ILE A 220 -7.61 -0.97 9.61
N VAL A 221 -8.50 -1.46 8.75
CA VAL A 221 -9.58 -0.65 8.18
C VAL A 221 -10.84 -0.69 9.04
N ILE A 222 -11.15 -1.82 9.67
CA ILE A 222 -12.39 -2.05 10.41
C ILE A 222 -12.15 -2.15 11.92
N ALA A 223 -11.35 -3.10 12.38
CA ALA A 223 -11.18 -3.33 13.82
C ALA A 223 -10.56 -2.14 14.54
N LEU A 224 -9.56 -1.51 13.92
CA LEU A 224 -8.82 -0.39 14.48
C LEU A 224 -9.72 0.84 14.77
N PRO A 225 -10.56 1.34 13.82
CA PRO A 225 -11.57 2.34 14.15
C PRO A 225 -12.60 1.90 15.20
N LEU A 226 -13.05 0.64 15.17
CA LEU A 226 -14.08 0.14 16.10
C LEU A 226 -13.61 0.13 17.56
N ILE A 227 -12.37 -0.30 17.82
CA ILE A 227 -11.77 -0.29 19.16
C ILE A 227 -11.78 1.13 19.74
N PHE A 228 -11.53 2.13 18.88
CA PHE A 228 -11.48 3.52 19.31
C PHE A 228 -12.85 4.15 19.48
N LEU A 229 -13.81 3.80 18.61
CA LEU A 229 -15.20 4.18 18.80
C LEU A 229 -15.75 3.62 20.12
N TYR A 230 -15.39 2.39 20.47
CA TYR A 230 -15.75 1.79 21.74
C TYR A 230 -15.11 2.52 22.94
N SER A 231 -13.82 2.84 22.85
CA SER A 231 -13.11 3.65 23.86
C SER A 231 -13.73 5.03 24.04
N TYR A 232 -14.16 5.67 22.95
CA TYR A 232 -14.87 6.94 22.94
C TYR A 232 -16.23 6.83 23.64
N TYR A 233 -17.04 5.83 23.28
CA TYR A 233 -18.37 5.60 23.86
C TYR A 233 -18.33 5.46 25.39
N TRP A 234 -17.38 4.69 25.92
CA TRP A 234 -17.26 4.49 27.37
C TRP A 234 -16.87 5.74 28.13
N ARG A 235 -16.12 6.66 27.50
CA ARG A 235 -15.71 7.91 28.14
C ARG A 235 -16.86 8.92 28.21
N PHE A 236 -17.60 9.11 27.12
CA PHE A 236 -18.77 9.99 27.11
C PHE A 236 -19.90 9.47 27.99
N LYS A 237 -20.13 8.15 28.03
CA LYS A 237 -21.07 7.52 28.97
C LYS A 237 -20.74 7.84 30.45
N LYS A 238 -19.48 8.15 30.76
CA LYS A 238 -19.03 8.51 32.11
C LYS A 238 -19.11 10.01 32.39
N GLU A 239 -18.97 10.85 31.37
CA GLU A 239 -18.91 12.32 31.49
C GLU A 239 -20.30 12.99 31.34
N GLU A 240 -21.27 12.38 30.63
CA GLU A 240 -22.65 12.87 30.50
C GLU A 240 -23.69 11.77 30.86
N PRO A 241 -24.43 11.88 31.98
CA PRO A 241 -25.45 10.88 32.36
C PRO A 241 -26.61 10.76 31.36
N ASP A 242 -26.93 11.84 30.64
CA ASP A 242 -28.00 11.88 29.62
C ASP A 242 -27.63 11.09 28.35
N PHE A 243 -26.36 10.71 28.17
CA PHE A 243 -25.93 9.79 27.10
C PHE A 243 -26.51 8.37 27.27
N MET A 244 -27.05 8.03 28.45
CA MET A 244 -27.71 6.74 28.70
C MET A 244 -28.95 6.50 27.82
N GLN A 245 -29.59 7.55 27.29
CA GLN A 245 -30.80 7.41 26.46
C GLN A 245 -30.52 7.21 24.96
N LEU A 246 -29.27 7.39 24.50
CA LEU A 246 -28.91 7.21 23.09
C LEU A 246 -28.68 5.72 22.79
N SER A 247 -29.65 5.10 22.11
CA SER A 247 -29.45 3.79 21.48
C SER A 247 -28.23 3.84 20.54
N TRP A 248 -27.69 2.68 20.16
CA TRP A 248 -26.53 2.63 19.26
C TRP A 248 -26.76 3.44 17.97
N LYS A 249 -27.99 3.44 17.43
CA LYS A 249 -28.38 4.27 16.28
C LYS A 249 -28.34 5.78 16.55
N GLY A 250 -28.59 6.21 17.78
CA GLY A 250 -28.56 7.62 18.21
C GLY A 250 -27.14 8.16 18.37
N VAL A 251 -26.21 7.33 18.88
CA VAL A 251 -24.77 7.67 18.89
C VAL A 251 -24.27 7.87 17.46
N TRP A 252 -24.70 7.01 16.53
CA TRP A 252 -24.44 7.16 15.09
C TRP A 252 -25.12 8.38 14.44
N ALA A 253 -26.20 8.92 15.01
CA ALA A 253 -26.92 10.08 14.47
C ALA A 253 -26.42 11.42 15.03
N LYS A 254 -26.03 11.49 16.31
CA LYS A 254 -25.42 12.69 16.92
C LYS A 254 -23.99 12.94 16.39
N TRP A 255 -23.29 11.85 16.06
CA TRP A 255 -22.08 11.78 15.22
C TRP A 255 -22.16 12.54 13.88
N TYR A 256 -23.37 12.76 13.35
CA TYR A 256 -23.58 13.48 12.08
C TYR A 256 -23.69 15.02 12.24
N TYR A 257 -24.01 15.55 13.43
CA TYR A 257 -24.45 16.95 13.58
C TYR A 257 -23.48 17.92 14.28
N ASP A 258 -22.60 17.47 15.18
CA ASP A 258 -21.66 18.36 15.91
C ASP A 258 -20.36 18.64 15.12
N ILE A 259 -20.51 19.05 13.85
CA ILE A 259 -19.44 19.22 12.87
C ILE A 259 -19.45 20.65 12.31
N LYS A 260 -19.06 21.64 13.12
CA LYS A 260 -18.57 22.92 12.57
C LYS A 260 -17.32 23.38 13.32
N PRO A 261 -16.20 23.64 12.62
CA PRO A 261 -15.12 24.41 13.21
C PRO A 261 -15.60 25.85 13.43
N ASP A 262 -15.34 26.37 14.62
CA ASP A 262 -15.65 27.75 14.98
C ASP A 262 -14.87 28.73 14.05
N PRO A 263 -15.54 29.60 13.28
CA PRO A 263 -14.91 30.51 12.33
C PRO A 263 -13.92 31.51 12.97
N MET A 264 -13.91 31.66 14.31
CA MET A 264 -12.94 32.52 15.01
C MET A 264 -11.50 31.99 15.01
N VAL A 265 -11.26 30.68 14.86
CA VAL A 265 -9.90 30.10 14.88
C VAL A 265 -9.14 30.37 13.58
N VAL A 266 -9.85 30.54 12.47
CA VAL A 266 -9.26 30.76 11.13
C VAL A 266 -8.65 32.16 11.00
N ASN A 267 -9.17 33.15 11.73
CA ASN A 267 -8.69 34.53 11.64
C ASN A 267 -7.32 34.76 12.30
N ASN A 268 -6.97 34.01 13.36
CA ASN A 268 -5.68 34.17 14.03
C ASN A 268 -4.50 33.47 13.33
N LEU A 269 -4.78 32.55 12.40
CA LEU A 269 -3.76 31.93 11.53
C LEU A 269 -3.39 32.79 10.32
N SER A 270 -4.21 33.78 9.97
CA SER A 270 -3.98 34.70 8.85
C SER A 270 -2.75 35.61 9.04
N GLN A 271 -2.31 35.84 10.29
CA GLN A 271 -1.13 36.67 10.59
C GLN A 271 0.21 36.02 10.20
N GLN A 272 0.30 34.70 10.06
CA GLN A 272 1.53 34.03 9.62
C GLN A 272 1.70 33.98 8.09
N VAL A 273 0.61 34.19 7.33
CA VAL A 273 0.64 34.24 5.85
C VAL A 273 1.27 35.54 5.33
N ASN A 274 1.49 36.54 6.19
CA ASN A 274 1.98 37.86 5.80
C ASN A 274 3.46 37.88 5.37
N PHE A 275 4.29 36.93 5.82
CA PHE A 275 5.71 36.88 5.40
C PHE A 275 5.89 36.49 3.93
N LYS A 276 4.99 35.66 3.36
CA LYS A 276 5.06 35.25 1.95
C LYS A 276 4.72 36.43 1.02
N LYS A 277 3.77 37.30 1.43
CA LYS A 277 3.43 38.54 0.70
C LYS A 277 4.58 39.56 0.72
N VAL A 278 5.30 39.69 1.83
CA VAL A 278 6.45 40.61 1.94
C VAL A 278 7.66 40.12 1.12
N TYR A 279 7.91 38.80 1.06
CA TYR A 279 9.07 38.23 0.34
C TYR A 279 8.97 38.37 -1.19
N PHE A 280 7.79 38.18 -1.77
CA PHE A 280 7.60 38.26 -3.22
C PHE A 280 7.36 39.68 -3.75
N LYS A 281 7.03 40.65 -2.88
CA LYS A 281 6.85 42.06 -3.28
C LYS A 281 8.18 42.75 -3.67
N ASN A 282 9.32 42.24 -3.18
CA ASN A 282 10.65 42.84 -3.41
C ASN A 282 11.58 42.02 -4.34
N LYS A 283 11.07 41.01 -5.03
CA LYS A 283 11.87 40.14 -5.92
C LYS A 283 12.52 40.91 -7.09
N ASN A 284 11.95 42.04 -7.49
CA ASN A 284 12.41 42.85 -8.62
C ASN A 284 13.64 43.74 -8.32
N LYS A 285 14.20 43.73 -7.10
CA LYS A 285 15.36 44.56 -6.71
C LYS A 285 16.60 43.78 -6.23
N MET A 286 16.63 42.45 -6.31
CA MET A 286 17.73 41.62 -5.76
C MET A 286 18.54 40.89 -6.85
N THR A 287 19.87 40.86 -6.72
CA THR A 287 20.78 40.12 -7.61
C THR A 287 20.69 38.60 -7.37
N LYS A 288 20.90 37.76 -8.41
CA LYS A 288 20.80 36.28 -8.34
C LYS A 288 21.51 35.63 -7.14
N LYS A 289 22.73 36.11 -6.79
CA LYS A 289 23.50 35.61 -5.62
C LYS A 289 22.81 35.92 -4.27
N GLN A 290 22.20 37.08 -4.13
CA GLN A 290 21.48 37.49 -2.92
C GLN A 290 20.18 36.70 -2.74
N VAL A 291 19.45 36.45 -3.84
CA VAL A 291 18.26 35.59 -3.85
C VAL A 291 18.61 34.16 -3.41
N MET A 292 19.71 33.61 -3.92
CA MET A 292 20.15 32.25 -3.57
C MET A 292 20.58 32.13 -2.10
N LYS A 293 21.32 33.11 -1.57
CA LYS A 293 21.73 33.15 -0.16
C LYS A 293 20.54 33.33 0.79
N ALA A 294 19.58 34.19 0.42
CA ALA A 294 18.33 34.37 1.16
C ALA A 294 17.42 33.13 1.08
N HIS A 295 17.41 32.41 -0.04
CA HIS A 295 16.69 31.14 -0.20
C HIS A 295 17.29 30.05 0.69
N TRP A 296 18.61 29.91 0.74
CA TRP A 296 19.30 29.00 1.66
C TRP A 296 19.06 29.35 3.12
N LYS A 297 19.08 30.64 3.47
CA LYS A 297 18.74 31.13 4.83
C LYS A 297 17.27 30.85 5.19
N TYR A 298 16.35 30.98 4.24
CA TYR A 298 14.94 30.63 4.38
C TYR A 298 14.72 29.12 4.52
N CYS A 299 15.40 28.30 3.71
CA CYS A 299 15.35 26.84 3.82
C CYS A 299 15.92 26.37 5.16
N GLY A 300 17.03 26.94 5.61
CA GLY A 300 17.61 26.68 6.94
C GLY A 300 16.71 27.13 8.09
N ALA A 301 16.09 28.32 7.98
CA ALA A 301 15.12 28.81 8.96
C ALA A 301 13.86 27.94 9.00
N ARG A 302 13.37 27.47 7.86
CA ARG A 302 12.23 26.55 7.74
C ARG A 302 12.55 25.17 8.32
N LEU A 303 13.76 24.67 8.10
CA LEU A 303 14.27 23.46 8.77
C LEU A 303 14.29 23.65 10.29
N LYS A 304 14.85 24.77 10.77
CA LYS A 304 14.89 25.10 12.19
C LYS A 304 13.48 25.24 12.79
N GLN A 305 12.56 25.86 12.06
CA GLN A 305 11.15 26.04 12.46
C GLN A 305 10.39 24.71 12.56
N ILE A 306 10.70 23.71 11.73
CA ILE A 306 10.16 22.34 11.86
C ILE A 306 10.62 21.68 13.17
N PHE A 307 11.80 22.02 13.68
CA PHE A 307 12.31 21.49 14.95
C PHE A 307 11.87 22.29 16.18
N THR A 308 11.57 23.59 16.03
CA THR A 308 11.21 24.51 17.14
C THR A 308 9.73 24.83 17.25
N ALA A 309 8.89 24.47 16.28
CA ALA A 309 7.44 24.68 16.37
C ALA A 309 6.85 23.71 17.43
N ASP A 310 6.28 24.28 18.49
CA ASP A 310 5.43 23.55 19.44
C ASP A 310 3.96 23.87 19.14
N VAL A 311 3.27 22.92 18.52
CA VAL A 311 1.91 23.08 17.98
C VAL A 311 0.86 22.46 18.91
N ARG A 312 1.21 22.19 20.18
CA ARG A 312 0.29 21.59 21.18
C ARG A 312 -1.02 22.36 21.36
N GLU A 313 -1.00 23.68 21.22
CA GLU A 313 -2.22 24.50 21.32
C GLU A 313 -3.21 24.24 20.17
N LEU A 314 -2.73 23.97 18.94
CA LEU A 314 -3.62 23.58 17.84
C LEU A 314 -4.27 22.22 18.09
N GLU A 315 -3.56 21.28 18.73
CA GLU A 315 -4.15 19.99 19.11
C GLU A 315 -5.30 20.17 20.13
N LYS A 316 -5.15 21.06 21.10
CA LYS A 316 -6.21 21.35 22.08
C LYS A 316 -7.44 21.98 21.42
N ILE A 317 -7.23 22.79 20.39
CA ILE A 317 -8.33 23.43 19.63
C ILE A 317 -9.03 22.40 18.72
N GLU A 318 -8.27 21.52 18.07
CA GLU A 318 -8.82 20.46 17.18
C GLU A 318 -9.47 19.30 17.96
N ASN A 319 -9.09 19.09 19.23
CA ASN A 319 -9.60 18.03 20.09
C ASN A 319 -9.90 18.55 21.51
N PRO A 320 -10.95 19.38 21.68
CA PRO A 320 -11.27 20.03 22.95
C PRO A 320 -11.56 19.02 24.08
N HIS A 321 -12.11 17.86 23.75
CA HIS A 321 -12.41 16.76 24.70
C HIS A 321 -11.20 15.84 25.00
N ARG A 322 -10.02 16.11 24.44
CA ARG A 322 -8.79 15.30 24.59
C ARG A 322 -9.03 13.81 24.39
N LEU A 323 -9.73 13.48 23.31
CA LEU A 323 -10.04 12.10 22.98
C LEU A 323 -8.80 11.38 22.47
N LYS A 324 -8.69 10.08 22.77
CA LYS A 324 -7.66 9.25 22.16
C LYS A 324 -8.08 8.98 20.72
N ILE A 325 -7.39 9.59 19.76
CA ILE A 325 -7.69 9.49 18.32
C ILE A 325 -6.52 8.81 17.60
N PHE A 326 -6.82 8.01 16.57
CA PHE A 326 -5.79 7.55 15.65
C PHE A 326 -5.44 8.66 14.67
N ARG A 327 -4.18 9.09 14.73
CA ARG A 327 -3.64 10.15 13.90
C ARG A 327 -3.32 9.64 12.49
N CYS A 328 -3.35 10.54 11.51
CA CYS A 328 -3.06 10.19 10.13
C CYS A 328 -1.62 9.66 9.97
N GLY A 329 -1.45 8.63 9.15
CA GLY A 329 -0.19 7.94 8.87
C GLY A 329 -0.05 6.61 9.61
N ILE A 330 -0.89 6.35 10.61
CA ILE A 330 -0.83 5.10 11.39
C ILE A 330 -1.32 3.92 10.58
N LYS A 331 -2.40 4.07 9.80
CA LYS A 331 -2.90 2.97 8.97
C LYS A 331 -1.86 2.58 7.92
N THR A 332 -1.20 3.58 7.34
CA THR A 332 -0.07 3.39 6.41
C THR A 332 1.11 2.68 7.10
N GLY A 333 1.49 3.11 8.31
CA GLY A 333 2.56 2.45 9.08
C GLY A 333 2.22 1.01 9.48
N MET A 334 0.98 0.74 9.87
CA MET A 334 0.49 -0.61 10.17
C MET A 334 0.48 -1.49 8.93
N TYR A 335 0.15 -0.95 7.76
CA TYR A 335 0.29 -1.67 6.50
C TYR A 335 1.74 -2.07 6.26
N ILE A 336 2.68 -1.12 6.35
CA ILE A 336 4.12 -1.39 6.13
C ILE A 336 4.62 -2.43 7.13
N ALA A 337 4.39 -2.24 8.43
CA ALA A 337 4.87 -3.18 9.44
C ALA A 337 4.18 -4.55 9.33
N GLY A 338 2.86 -4.57 9.23
CA GLY A 338 2.06 -5.80 9.22
C GLY A 338 2.29 -6.65 7.98
N TYR A 339 2.35 -6.03 6.79
CA TYR A 339 2.59 -6.77 5.55
C TYR A 339 4.00 -7.38 5.55
N ASN A 340 5.02 -6.63 5.97
CA ASN A 340 6.38 -7.17 6.03
C ASN A 340 6.53 -8.25 7.12
N PHE A 341 5.77 -8.16 8.22
CA PHE A 341 5.70 -9.23 9.22
C PHE A 341 5.11 -10.52 8.64
N ILE A 342 3.99 -10.43 7.92
CA ILE A 342 3.40 -11.56 7.19
C ILE A 342 4.43 -12.13 6.20
N ARG A 343 5.15 -11.26 5.48
CA ARG A 343 6.18 -11.68 4.54
C ARG A 343 7.29 -12.48 5.20
N ILE A 344 7.86 -12.03 6.32
CA ILE A 344 8.90 -12.78 7.02
C ILE A 344 8.43 -14.20 7.38
N ILE A 345 7.19 -14.35 7.85
CA ILE A 345 6.64 -15.67 8.20
C ILE A 345 6.54 -16.55 6.95
N LEU A 346 5.97 -16.03 5.86
CA LEU A 346 5.76 -16.82 4.64
C LEU A 346 7.06 -17.13 3.88
N GLU A 347 8.06 -16.26 4.00
CA GLU A 347 9.35 -16.45 3.36
C GLU A 347 10.12 -17.65 3.95
N THR A 348 9.79 -18.06 5.18
CA THR A 348 10.35 -19.29 5.76
C THR A 348 9.93 -20.57 5.03
N GLN A 349 8.83 -20.49 4.28
CA GLN A 349 8.23 -21.62 3.56
C GLN A 349 8.59 -21.62 2.07
N ARG A 350 9.43 -20.69 1.63
CA ARG A 350 9.79 -20.50 0.21
C ARG A 350 11.19 -21.02 -0.10
N ASP A 351 11.36 -21.47 -1.33
CA ASP A 351 12.65 -21.83 -1.90
C ASP A 351 13.47 -20.58 -2.23
N ASP A 352 14.80 -20.72 -2.24
CA ASP A 352 15.73 -19.59 -2.43
C ASP A 352 15.54 -18.83 -3.75
N HIS A 353 15.02 -19.51 -4.77
CA HIS A 353 14.74 -18.95 -6.09
C HIS A 353 13.44 -18.13 -6.15
N ASP A 354 12.48 -18.44 -5.28
CA ASP A 354 11.16 -17.80 -5.19
C ASP A 354 11.12 -16.70 -4.10
N LEU A 355 12.30 -16.39 -3.53
CA LEU A 355 12.48 -15.36 -2.53
C LEU A 355 12.21 -13.96 -3.09
N PHE A 356 11.81 -13.03 -2.20
CA PHE A 356 11.68 -11.61 -2.51
C PHE A 356 13.01 -11.07 -3.09
N LEU A 357 14.14 -11.26 -2.40
CA LEU A 357 15.48 -11.21 -2.98
C LEU A 357 15.97 -12.60 -3.40
N LYS A 358 15.89 -12.86 -4.71
CA LYS A 358 16.32 -14.13 -5.31
C LYS A 358 17.74 -14.51 -4.89
N ASN A 359 17.90 -15.74 -4.44
CA ASN A 359 19.17 -16.39 -4.08
C ASN A 359 19.94 -15.72 -2.92
N MET A 360 19.33 -14.79 -2.17
CA MET A 360 19.99 -14.07 -1.08
C MET A 360 19.13 -14.03 0.18
N ARG A 361 18.90 -15.20 0.78
CA ARG A 361 18.02 -15.39 1.95
C ARG A 361 18.35 -14.47 3.13
N THR A 362 19.61 -14.32 3.50
CA THR A 362 20.01 -13.47 4.64
C THR A 362 19.72 -12.01 4.40
N LEU A 363 20.04 -11.50 3.21
CA LEU A 363 19.77 -10.11 2.84
C LEU A 363 18.27 -9.83 2.79
N ASP A 364 17.48 -10.80 2.32
CA ASP A 364 16.03 -10.71 2.27
C ASP A 364 15.40 -10.45 3.64
N TYR A 365 15.71 -11.30 4.62
CA TYR A 365 15.22 -11.15 5.99
C TYR A 365 15.68 -9.84 6.64
N VAL A 366 16.91 -9.40 6.36
CA VAL A 366 17.43 -8.12 6.87
C VAL A 366 16.60 -6.96 6.32
N ILE A 367 16.33 -6.92 5.01
CA ILE A 367 15.54 -5.86 4.39
C ILE A 367 14.11 -5.88 4.93
N LEU A 368 13.47 -7.04 4.98
CA LEU A 368 12.10 -7.15 5.53
C LEU A 368 12.04 -6.68 6.98
N SER A 369 13.02 -7.05 7.81
CA SER A 369 13.11 -6.61 9.21
C SER A 369 13.28 -5.10 9.33
N LEU A 370 14.14 -4.51 8.50
CA LEU A 370 14.31 -3.05 8.45
C LEU A 370 13.02 -2.34 8.04
N MET A 371 12.26 -2.89 7.08
CA MET A 371 10.98 -2.33 6.68
C MET A 371 9.93 -2.39 7.80
N ILE A 372 9.92 -3.44 8.63
CA ILE A 372 9.07 -3.51 9.82
C ILE A 372 9.45 -2.40 10.81
N VAL A 373 10.74 -2.24 11.09
CA VAL A 373 11.24 -1.18 11.99
C VAL A 373 10.84 0.20 11.47
N ILE A 374 10.98 0.46 10.16
CA ILE A 374 10.53 1.70 9.52
C ILE A 374 9.02 1.90 9.71
N GLY A 375 8.22 0.85 9.52
CA GLY A 375 6.77 0.89 9.74
C GLY A 375 6.41 1.23 11.18
N ILE A 376 7.09 0.62 12.15
CA ILE A 376 6.90 0.92 13.58
C ILE A 376 7.30 2.37 13.88
N ILE A 377 8.48 2.81 13.42
CA ILE A 377 8.93 4.21 13.59
C ILE A 377 7.89 5.17 13.01
N LEU A 378 7.32 4.85 11.85
CA LEU A 378 6.28 5.67 11.24
C LEU A 378 5.02 5.75 12.11
N ILE A 379 4.59 4.64 12.72
CA ILE A 379 3.46 4.61 13.66
C ILE A 379 3.74 5.51 14.87
N LEU A 380 4.88 5.33 15.53
CA LEU A 380 5.24 6.12 16.73
C LEU A 380 5.41 7.61 16.37
N PHE A 381 6.01 7.89 15.22
CA PHE A 381 6.19 9.25 14.72
C PHE A 381 4.84 9.91 14.41
N ALA A 382 3.95 9.23 13.68
CA ALA A 382 2.62 9.72 13.35
C ALA A 382 1.77 9.94 14.62
N GLN A 383 1.81 8.99 15.56
CA GLN A 383 0.99 9.04 16.76
C GLN A 383 1.46 10.08 17.77
N TRP A 384 2.76 10.41 17.89
CA TRP A 384 3.22 11.32 18.95
C TRP A 384 4.02 12.53 18.47
N ILE A 385 4.88 12.37 17.47
CA ILE A 385 5.87 13.40 17.11
C ILE A 385 5.32 14.36 16.04
N ALA A 386 4.63 13.83 15.03
CA ALA A 386 4.13 14.59 13.89
C ALA A 386 3.16 15.70 14.31
N VAL A 387 2.40 15.47 15.37
CA VAL A 387 1.39 16.41 15.87
C VAL A 387 2.01 17.64 16.51
N ILE A 388 3.06 17.44 17.29
CA ILE A 388 3.73 18.55 17.98
C ILE A 388 4.53 19.39 16.98
N LYS A 389 5.19 18.74 16.01
CA LYS A 389 6.24 19.38 15.20
C LYS A 389 5.85 19.71 13.75
N ARG A 390 4.83 19.06 13.19
CA ARG A 390 4.54 19.14 11.73
C ARG A 390 3.11 19.53 11.38
N ARG A 391 2.22 19.75 12.35
CA ARG A 391 0.89 20.31 12.07
C ARG A 391 0.98 21.77 11.66
N LYS A 392 0.20 22.13 10.65
CA LYS A 392 0.04 23.49 10.13
C LYS A 392 -1.41 23.92 10.37
N GLY A 393 -1.63 25.16 10.78
CA GLY A 393 -2.99 25.66 10.91
C GLY A 393 -3.71 25.74 9.55
N GLY A 394 -5.00 25.44 9.54
CA GLY A 394 -5.84 25.44 8.33
C GLY A 394 -5.65 24.22 7.42
N TRP A 395 -4.95 23.19 7.91
CA TRP A 395 -4.73 21.94 7.19
C TRP A 395 -5.53 20.80 7.82
N LEU A 396 -6.13 19.94 7.00
CA LEU A 396 -6.83 18.74 7.44
C LEU A 396 -5.82 17.61 7.71
N TYR A 397 -5.61 17.28 8.98
CA TYR A 397 -4.76 16.15 9.41
C TYR A 397 -5.59 14.96 9.86
N GLU A 398 -6.59 15.18 10.70
CA GLU A 398 -7.52 14.15 11.13
C GLU A 398 -8.94 14.59 10.79
N LYS A 399 -9.67 13.69 10.14
CA LYS A 399 -11.13 13.78 10.09
C LYS A 399 -11.64 12.59 10.87
N GLN A 400 -11.85 12.78 12.16
CA GLN A 400 -12.70 11.86 12.90
C GLN A 400 -14.13 12.18 12.51
N TYR A 401 -14.79 11.15 12.00
CA TYR A 401 -16.22 11.10 12.04
C TYR A 401 -16.54 10.47 13.38
#